data_AF-A0A9K3Y6P1-F1
#
_entry.id   AF-A0A9K3Y6P1-F1
#
_cell.length_a   1.000
_cell.length_b   1.000
_cell.length_c   1.000
_cell.angle_alpha   90.00
_cell.angle_beta   90.00
_cell.angle_gamma   90.00
#
_symmetry.space_group_name_H-M   'P 1'
#
loop_
_entity.id
_entity.type
_entity.pdbx_description
1 polymer ?
#
loop_
_entity_poly.entity_id
_entity_poly.type
_entity_poly.pdbx_seq_one_letter_code
_entity_poly.pdbx_strand_id
1 'polypeptide(L)'
;MKLIILEHYSQASEWAAKYIRNRIIQFNPGPDKYFTLGLPTGSTPLGCYQKLIEYYKNGDLSFKYVKTFNMDEYVGLPREHPESYHSFMWNNFFKHIDIHPENTHILDGNAADLQAECDSFEEKIQAAGGIELFVGGIGPDGHIAFNEPGSSLVSRTRVKTLAMDTILANARFFDGDLAKVPTMALTVGVGTVMDAKEVMILITGAHKAFALYKAIEEGVNHMWTVSAFQQHPRTVFVCDEDATLELKVKTVKYFKGLMLVHNKLVDPLYSIKEKEIQKSQSAKKPYSD
;
A
#
# COMPACT_ATOMS: atom_id res chain seq x y z
N MET A 1 -6.97 3.42 15.36
CA MET A 1 -7.01 3.70 13.90
C MET A 1 -7.42 5.14 13.62
N LYS A 2 -7.13 5.63 12.42
CA LYS A 2 -7.82 6.79 11.80
C LYS A 2 -8.63 6.28 10.62
N LEU A 3 -9.87 6.75 10.45
CA LEU A 3 -10.69 6.48 9.27
C LEU A 3 -10.93 7.80 8.55
N ILE A 4 -10.54 7.86 7.28
CA ILE A 4 -10.67 9.02 6.39
C ILE A 4 -11.76 8.68 5.39
N ILE A 5 -12.82 9.49 5.34
CA ILE A 5 -14.00 9.24 4.50
C ILE A 5 -14.09 10.36 3.48
N LEU A 6 -13.93 10.01 2.21
CA LEU A 6 -13.97 10.91 1.06
C LEU A 6 -15.21 10.61 0.22
N GLU A 7 -15.63 11.55 -0.62
CA GLU A 7 -16.88 11.41 -1.36
C GLU A 7 -16.77 10.36 -2.47
N HIS A 8 -15.68 10.38 -3.24
CA HIS A 8 -15.48 9.51 -4.40
C HIS A 8 -14.10 8.85 -4.43
N TYR A 9 -13.98 7.77 -5.21
CA TYR A 9 -12.73 7.05 -5.50
C TYR A 9 -11.56 7.98 -5.84
N SER A 10 -11.80 9.02 -6.65
CA SER A 10 -10.75 9.97 -7.07
C SER A 10 -10.19 10.76 -5.89
N GLN A 11 -11.04 11.20 -4.95
CA GLN A 11 -10.61 11.91 -3.75
C GLN A 11 -9.93 10.98 -2.74
N ALA A 12 -10.40 9.75 -2.57
CA ALA A 12 -9.72 8.75 -1.73
C ALA A 12 -8.32 8.44 -2.27
N SER A 13 -8.21 8.25 -3.58
CA SER A 13 -6.95 8.06 -4.30
C SER A 13 -6.00 9.26 -4.14
N GLU A 14 -6.51 10.47 -4.31
CA GLU A 14 -5.73 11.70 -4.16
C GLU A 14 -5.28 11.91 -2.70
N TRP A 15 -6.15 11.67 -1.72
CA TRP A 15 -5.80 11.81 -0.31
C TRP A 15 -4.66 10.84 0.06
N ALA A 16 -4.75 9.58 -0.36
CA ALA A 16 -3.70 8.59 -0.15
C ALA A 16 -2.37 9.03 -0.79
N ALA A 17 -2.41 9.52 -2.04
CA ALA A 17 -1.21 10.01 -2.74
C ALA A 17 -0.60 11.25 -2.04
N LYS A 18 -1.42 12.20 -1.59
CA LYS A 18 -0.97 13.37 -0.82
C LYS A 18 -0.31 12.93 0.49
N TYR A 19 -0.89 11.94 1.15
CA TYR A 19 -0.34 11.41 2.40
C TYR A 19 1.03 10.79 2.19
N ILE A 20 1.17 9.90 1.20
CA ILE A 20 2.47 9.30 0.83
C ILE A 20 3.48 10.38 0.47
N ARG A 21 3.11 11.36 -0.36
CA ARG A 21 3.96 12.51 -0.74
C ARG A 21 4.48 13.25 0.51
N ASN A 22 3.58 13.64 1.41
CA ASN A 22 3.95 14.34 2.63
C ASN A 22 4.86 13.49 3.51
N ARG A 23 4.55 12.20 3.70
CA ARG A 23 5.38 11.29 4.52
C ARG A 23 6.79 11.15 3.96
N ILE A 24 6.95 10.96 2.65
CA ILE A 24 8.27 10.89 2.00
C ILE A 24 9.04 12.22 2.19
N ILE A 25 8.41 13.36 1.88
CA ILE A 25 9.08 14.66 1.93
C ILE A 25 9.48 15.04 3.36
N GLN A 26 8.60 14.81 4.33
CA GLN A 26 8.86 15.09 5.75
C GLN A 26 9.89 14.13 6.35
N PHE A 27 9.90 12.86 5.94
CA PHE A 27 10.93 11.90 6.34
C PHE A 27 12.33 12.31 5.82
N ASN A 28 12.36 13.01 4.68
CA ASN A 28 13.55 13.57 4.05
C ASN A 28 14.61 12.49 3.79
N PRO A 29 14.32 11.48 2.95
CA PRO A 29 15.24 10.39 2.70
C PRO A 29 16.50 10.85 1.95
N GLY A 30 17.57 10.09 2.12
CA GLY A 30 18.89 10.37 1.54
C GLY A 30 19.73 9.09 1.41
N PRO A 31 21.01 9.21 0.98
CA PRO A 31 21.88 8.06 0.71
C PRO A 31 22.00 7.07 1.87
N ASP A 32 22.00 7.55 3.12
CA ASP A 32 22.17 6.71 4.31
C ASP A 32 20.85 6.44 5.05
N LYS A 33 19.72 6.94 4.51
CA LYS A 33 18.41 6.88 5.17
C LYS A 33 17.31 6.81 4.12
N TYR A 34 17.00 5.61 3.66
CA TYR A 34 15.92 5.37 2.69
C TYR A 34 14.54 5.42 3.36
N PHE A 35 13.54 5.86 2.61
CA PHE A 35 12.13 5.67 2.99
C PHE A 35 11.66 4.33 2.43
N THR A 36 11.29 3.38 3.29
CA THR A 36 10.80 2.06 2.89
C THR A 36 9.28 2.04 2.80
N LEU A 37 8.76 1.67 1.62
CA LEU A 37 7.35 1.76 1.25
C LEU A 37 6.81 0.40 0.82
N GLY A 38 5.90 -0.17 1.61
CA GLY A 38 5.13 -1.35 1.23
C GLY A 38 4.03 -0.98 0.23
N LEU A 39 3.85 -1.74 -0.85
CA LEU A 39 2.95 -1.39 -1.95
C LEU A 39 1.99 -2.52 -2.37
N PRO A 40 0.72 -2.19 -2.71
CA PRO A 40 -0.24 -3.13 -3.25
C PRO A 40 -0.39 -3.03 -4.77
N THR A 41 -1.05 -4.01 -5.38
CA THR A 41 -1.51 -3.97 -6.78
C THR A 41 -3.04 -3.91 -6.87
N GLY A 42 -3.58 -4.03 -8.09
CA GLY A 42 -5.02 -4.05 -8.35
C GLY A 42 -5.61 -2.70 -8.71
N SER A 43 -6.93 -2.66 -8.92
CA SER A 43 -7.63 -1.48 -9.41
C SER A 43 -7.70 -0.34 -8.37
N THR A 44 -7.80 -0.67 -7.08
CA THR A 44 -7.93 0.30 -5.99
C THR A 44 -6.75 1.27 -5.89
N PRO A 45 -5.46 0.85 -5.89
CA PRO A 45 -4.35 1.77 -5.81
C PRO A 45 -4.00 2.51 -7.11
N LEU A 46 -4.63 2.18 -8.25
CA LEU A 46 -4.23 2.74 -9.55
C LEU A 46 -4.34 4.26 -9.61
N GLY A 47 -5.42 4.83 -9.05
CA GLY A 47 -5.61 6.28 -8.97
C GLY A 47 -4.57 6.95 -8.07
N CYS A 48 -4.15 6.28 -6.99
CA CYS A 48 -3.07 6.74 -6.12
C CYS A 48 -1.74 6.78 -6.89
N TYR A 49 -1.39 5.73 -7.65
CA TYR A 49 -0.19 5.71 -8.47
C TYR A 49 -0.17 6.81 -9.53
N GLN A 50 -1.30 7.04 -10.21
CA GLN A 50 -1.43 8.13 -11.18
C GLN A 50 -1.12 9.49 -10.54
N LYS A 51 -1.65 9.76 -9.35
CA LYS A 51 -1.37 11.01 -8.62
C LYS A 51 0.07 11.12 -8.13
N LEU A 52 0.69 10.03 -7.69
CA LEU A 52 2.12 10.02 -7.32
C LEU A 52 3.02 10.30 -8.53
N ILE A 53 2.68 9.76 -9.71
CA ILE A 53 3.36 10.05 -10.97
C ILE A 53 3.19 11.53 -11.36
N GLU A 54 1.99 12.08 -11.22
CA GLU A 54 1.75 13.52 -11.45
C GLU A 54 2.64 14.38 -10.55
N TYR A 55 2.73 14.06 -9.25
CA TYR A 55 3.61 14.80 -8.32
C TYR A 55 5.09 14.70 -8.68
N TYR A 56 5.54 13.52 -9.13
CA TYR A 56 6.90 13.34 -9.64
C TYR A 56 7.16 14.17 -10.90
N LYS A 57 6.28 14.06 -11.91
CA LYS A 57 6.41 14.80 -13.18
C LYS A 57 6.36 16.32 -12.98
N ASN A 58 5.62 16.78 -11.98
CA ASN A 58 5.57 18.18 -11.59
C ASN A 58 6.83 18.63 -10.84
N GLY A 59 7.75 17.72 -10.48
CA GLY A 59 8.97 18.01 -9.72
C GLY A 59 8.71 18.28 -8.24
N ASP A 60 7.58 17.83 -7.70
CA ASP A 60 7.22 18.04 -6.30
C ASP A 60 7.62 16.89 -5.37
N LEU A 61 7.87 15.71 -5.93
CA LEU A 61 8.18 14.47 -5.23
C LEU A 61 9.28 13.72 -5.98
N SER A 62 10.17 13.04 -5.26
CA SER A 62 11.21 12.16 -5.82
C SER A 62 11.23 10.84 -5.05
N PHE A 63 11.47 9.76 -5.79
CA PHE A 63 11.59 8.39 -5.29
C PHE A 63 13.03 7.88 -5.29
N LYS A 64 14.01 8.75 -5.58
CA LYS A 64 15.43 8.39 -5.65
C LYS A 64 15.95 7.63 -4.41
N TYR A 65 15.50 8.04 -3.22
CA TYR A 65 15.87 7.41 -1.94
C TYR A 65 14.68 6.68 -1.30
N VAL A 66 13.82 6.10 -2.12
CA VAL A 66 12.72 5.22 -1.69
C VAL A 66 13.07 3.78 -2.05
N LYS A 67 12.79 2.85 -1.14
CA LYS A 67 12.80 1.40 -1.39
C LYS A 67 11.39 0.87 -1.33
N THR A 68 10.97 0.07 -2.30
CA THR A 68 9.61 -0.49 -2.34
C THR A 68 9.61 -1.99 -2.11
N PHE A 69 8.57 -2.47 -1.42
CA PHE A 69 8.33 -3.89 -1.17
C PHE A 69 6.87 -4.20 -1.50
N ASN A 70 6.63 -4.99 -2.54
CA ASN A 70 5.26 -5.40 -2.88
C ASN A 70 4.74 -6.49 -1.94
N MET A 71 3.43 -6.50 -1.73
CA MET A 71 2.76 -7.46 -0.85
C MET A 71 2.84 -8.90 -1.32
N ASP A 72 2.85 -9.13 -2.63
CA ASP A 72 2.60 -10.45 -3.20
C ASP A 72 3.03 -10.55 -4.67
N GLU A 73 3.07 -11.79 -5.16
CA GLU A 73 3.18 -12.15 -6.58
C GLU A 73 2.57 -13.54 -6.81
N TYR A 74 1.98 -13.77 -7.99
CA TYR A 74 1.46 -15.09 -8.37
C TYR A 74 2.57 -16.12 -8.59
N VAL A 75 2.34 -17.34 -8.11
CA VAL A 75 3.26 -18.46 -8.34
C VAL A 75 3.04 -19.05 -9.74
N GLY A 76 4.13 -19.28 -10.45
CA GLY A 76 4.13 -19.95 -11.77
C GLY A 76 3.65 -19.09 -12.95
N LEU A 77 3.32 -17.82 -12.71
CA LEU A 77 2.96 -16.90 -13.78
C LEU A 77 4.25 -16.24 -14.33
N PRO A 78 4.50 -16.24 -15.65
CA PRO A 78 5.71 -15.63 -16.19
C PRO A 78 5.86 -14.18 -15.75
N ARG A 79 7.08 -13.76 -15.38
CA ARG A 79 7.34 -12.39 -14.92
C ARG A 79 6.85 -11.33 -15.90
N GLU A 80 7.03 -11.57 -17.21
CA GLU A 80 6.61 -10.65 -18.28
C GLU A 80 5.13 -10.79 -18.68
N HIS A 81 4.38 -11.69 -18.05
CA HIS A 81 2.94 -11.82 -18.29
C HIS A 81 2.26 -10.49 -17.94
N PRO A 82 1.32 -9.96 -18.75
CA PRO A 82 0.70 -8.66 -18.51
C PRO A 82 0.02 -8.53 -17.13
N GLU A 83 -0.52 -9.65 -16.64
CA GLU A 83 -1.20 -9.74 -15.33
C GLU A 83 -0.29 -10.14 -14.16
N SER A 84 1.03 -10.30 -14.37
CA SER A 84 1.96 -10.46 -13.24
C SER A 84 2.03 -9.16 -12.44
N TYR A 85 2.31 -9.25 -11.15
CA TYR A 85 2.46 -8.05 -10.32
C TYR A 85 3.77 -7.32 -10.62
N HIS A 86 4.80 -8.00 -11.12
CA HIS A 86 5.96 -7.40 -11.78
C HIS A 86 5.55 -6.48 -12.94
N SER A 87 4.76 -6.99 -13.90
CA SER A 87 4.27 -6.20 -15.04
C SER A 87 3.36 -5.07 -14.62
N PHE A 88 2.46 -5.31 -13.66
CA PHE A 88 1.58 -4.28 -13.13
C PHE A 88 2.37 -3.11 -12.55
N MET A 89 3.32 -3.39 -11.66
CA MET A 89 4.10 -2.35 -10.99
C MET A 89 5.01 -1.61 -11.94
N TRP A 90 5.66 -2.32 -12.86
CA TRP A 90 6.48 -1.70 -13.89
C TRP A 90 5.67 -0.76 -14.78
N ASN A 91 4.55 -1.24 -15.30
CA ASN A 91 3.76 -0.51 -16.30
C ASN A 91 2.95 0.65 -15.72
N ASN A 92 2.46 0.51 -14.48
CA ASN A 92 1.58 1.49 -13.86
C ASN A 92 2.28 2.43 -12.88
N PHE A 93 3.52 2.15 -12.48
CA PHE A 93 4.24 3.00 -11.54
C PHE A 93 5.73 3.17 -11.81
N PHE A 94 6.54 2.11 -11.70
CA PHE A 94 8.00 2.24 -11.60
C PHE A 94 8.66 2.87 -12.83
N LYS A 95 8.21 2.55 -14.05
CA LYS A 95 8.80 3.14 -15.28
C LYS A 95 8.51 4.63 -15.48
N HIS A 96 7.65 5.22 -14.65
CA HIS A 96 7.19 6.61 -14.76
C HIS A 96 7.80 7.54 -13.71
N ILE A 97 8.64 7.02 -12.82
CA ILE A 97 9.26 7.75 -11.69
C ILE A 97 10.78 7.54 -11.66
N ASP A 98 11.48 8.29 -10.82
CA ASP A 98 12.94 8.23 -10.64
C ASP A 98 13.40 7.20 -9.59
N ILE A 99 12.58 6.17 -9.32
CA ILE A 99 13.01 5.10 -8.42
C ILE A 99 14.10 4.26 -9.09
N HIS A 100 15.10 3.91 -8.30
CA HIS A 100 16.17 3.02 -8.71
C HIS A 100 15.65 1.57 -8.80
N PRO A 101 15.85 0.84 -9.92
CA PRO A 101 15.36 -0.54 -10.06
C PRO A 101 15.84 -1.49 -8.95
N GLU A 102 17.09 -1.34 -8.49
CA GLU A 102 17.68 -2.11 -7.40
C GLU A 102 17.01 -1.87 -6.03
N ASN A 103 16.24 -0.80 -5.91
CA ASN A 103 15.46 -0.45 -4.72
C ASN A 103 13.98 -0.87 -4.84
N THR A 104 13.61 -1.62 -5.89
CA THR A 104 12.28 -2.19 -6.05
C THR A 104 12.30 -3.69 -5.79
N HIS A 105 11.48 -4.16 -4.85
CA HIS A 105 11.47 -5.55 -4.42
C HIS A 105 10.06 -6.13 -4.56
N ILE A 106 9.94 -7.16 -5.38
CA ILE A 106 8.73 -7.96 -5.59
C ILE A 106 9.14 -9.42 -5.48
N LEU A 107 8.33 -10.23 -4.80
CA LEU A 107 8.54 -11.67 -4.67
C LEU A 107 8.71 -12.34 -6.04
N ASP A 108 9.59 -13.32 -6.14
CA ASP A 108 9.74 -14.15 -7.34
C ASP A 108 8.84 -15.39 -7.29
N GLY A 109 7.63 -15.27 -7.85
CA GLY A 109 6.69 -16.38 -7.96
C GLY A 109 7.16 -17.56 -8.83
N ASN A 110 8.31 -17.44 -9.52
CA ASN A 110 8.90 -18.52 -10.32
C ASN A 110 10.21 -19.05 -9.71
N ALA A 111 10.53 -18.69 -8.46
CA ALA A 111 11.68 -19.24 -7.76
C ALA A 111 11.60 -20.77 -7.65
N ALA A 112 12.76 -21.43 -7.78
CA ALA A 112 12.84 -22.89 -7.65
C ALA A 112 12.50 -23.39 -6.23
N ASP A 113 12.90 -22.61 -5.22
CA ASP A 113 12.49 -22.80 -3.83
C ASP A 113 11.70 -21.58 -3.36
N LEU A 114 10.38 -21.74 -3.33
CA LEU A 114 9.43 -20.68 -3.00
C LEU A 114 9.54 -20.22 -1.54
N GLN A 115 9.89 -21.13 -0.61
CA GLN A 115 10.02 -20.76 0.80
C GLN A 115 11.32 -19.99 1.02
N ALA A 116 12.42 -20.41 0.39
CA ALA A 116 13.68 -19.67 0.44
C ALA A 116 13.55 -18.25 -0.14
N GLU A 117 12.75 -18.07 -1.21
CA GLU A 117 12.42 -16.73 -1.73
C GLU A 117 11.64 -15.89 -0.71
N CYS A 118 10.67 -16.49 -0.02
CA CYS A 118 9.91 -15.82 1.03
C CYS A 118 10.80 -15.38 2.20
N ASP A 119 11.69 -16.26 2.65
CA ASP A 119 12.63 -15.98 3.74
C ASP A 119 13.63 -14.88 3.32
N SER A 120 14.15 -14.95 2.09
CA SER A 120 15.01 -13.90 1.51
C SER A 120 14.30 -12.55 1.44
N PHE A 121 13.00 -12.53 1.17
CA PHE A 121 12.21 -11.30 1.13
C PHE A 121 12.12 -10.64 2.51
N GLU A 122 11.92 -11.44 3.57
CA GLU A 122 11.92 -10.96 4.96
C GLU A 122 13.29 -10.40 5.36
N GLU A 123 14.38 -11.08 4.97
CA GLU A 123 15.75 -10.61 5.20
C GLU A 123 16.01 -9.26 4.49
N LYS A 124 15.52 -9.07 3.26
CA LYS A 124 15.62 -7.79 2.53
C LYS A 124 14.87 -6.68 3.25
N ILE A 125 13.68 -6.96 3.78
CA ILE A 125 12.91 -5.99 4.60
C ILE A 125 13.69 -5.63 5.86
N GLN A 126 14.23 -6.62 6.57
CA GLN A 126 15.02 -6.41 7.78
C GLN A 126 16.29 -5.60 7.50
N ALA A 127 17.02 -5.93 6.43
CA ALA A 127 18.23 -5.24 6.00
C ALA A 127 17.95 -3.78 5.57
N ALA A 128 16.73 -3.49 5.11
CA ALA A 128 16.29 -2.13 4.82
C ALA A 128 15.84 -1.34 6.08
N GLY A 129 15.86 -1.96 7.26
CA GLY A 129 15.46 -1.35 8.53
C GLY A 129 13.96 -1.43 8.83
N GLY A 130 13.25 -2.37 8.20
CA GLY A 130 11.79 -2.50 8.28
C GLY A 130 11.04 -1.56 7.33
N ILE A 131 9.71 -1.55 7.41
CA ILE A 131 8.84 -0.74 6.55
C ILE A 131 8.38 0.53 7.29
N GLU A 132 8.66 1.72 6.73
CA GLU A 132 8.22 3.00 7.31
C GLU A 132 6.73 3.25 7.09
N LEU A 133 6.21 2.92 5.91
CA LEU A 133 4.79 3.00 5.56
C LEU A 133 4.41 1.80 4.70
N PHE A 134 3.45 1.00 5.13
CA PHE A 134 2.89 -0.09 4.34
C PHE A 134 1.52 0.31 3.78
N VAL A 135 1.41 0.41 2.46
CA VAL A 135 0.14 0.66 1.78
C VAL A 135 -0.47 -0.67 1.36
N GLY A 136 -1.75 -0.86 1.65
CA GLY A 136 -2.50 -2.07 1.34
C GLY A 136 -3.90 -1.77 0.82
N GLY A 137 -4.57 -2.82 0.36
CA GLY A 137 -6.01 -2.83 0.11
C GLY A 137 -6.72 -3.85 1.01
N ILE A 138 -8.01 -4.03 0.78
CA ILE A 138 -8.81 -5.09 1.41
C ILE A 138 -9.51 -5.92 0.34
N GLY A 139 -9.45 -7.24 0.45
CA GLY A 139 -10.24 -8.17 -0.36
C GLY A 139 -11.74 -8.12 -0.01
N PRO A 140 -12.65 -8.59 -0.89
CA PRO A 140 -14.08 -8.73 -0.53
C PRO A 140 -14.33 -9.63 0.69
N ASP A 141 -13.41 -10.54 0.97
CA ASP A 141 -13.33 -11.46 2.12
C ASP A 141 -12.54 -10.89 3.32
N GLY A 142 -12.07 -9.64 3.24
CA GLY A 142 -11.31 -8.99 4.30
C GLY A 142 -9.82 -9.33 4.35
N HIS A 143 -9.24 -9.96 3.32
CA HIS A 143 -7.80 -10.24 3.33
C HIS A 143 -6.94 -8.98 3.23
N ILE A 144 -5.76 -9.01 3.88
CA ILE A 144 -4.60 -8.15 3.57
C ILE A 144 -3.57 -8.97 2.79
N ALA A 145 -3.06 -8.44 1.67
CA ALA A 145 -2.28 -9.22 0.71
C ALA A 145 -3.05 -10.50 0.32
N PHE A 146 -2.40 -11.65 0.11
CA PHE A 146 -3.09 -12.95 0.00
C PHE A 146 -3.17 -13.71 1.33
N ASN A 147 -3.31 -12.99 2.46
CA ASN A 147 -3.64 -13.63 3.73
C ASN A 147 -5.14 -13.94 3.79
N GLU A 148 -5.52 -14.96 3.02
CA GLU A 148 -6.88 -15.48 2.89
C GLU A 148 -7.50 -15.86 4.25
N PRO A 149 -8.84 -15.95 4.36
CA PRO A 149 -9.53 -16.34 5.58
C PRO A 149 -8.96 -17.61 6.22
N GLY A 150 -8.71 -17.54 7.53
CA GLY A 150 -8.07 -18.59 8.32
C GLY A 150 -6.55 -18.46 8.43
N SER A 151 -5.93 -17.47 7.76
CA SER A 151 -4.49 -17.21 7.88
C SER A 151 -4.09 -16.73 9.27
N SER A 152 -2.97 -17.23 9.81
CA SER A 152 -2.45 -16.76 11.09
C SER A 152 -2.22 -15.24 11.09
N LEU A 153 -2.71 -14.56 12.13
CA LEU A 153 -2.58 -13.10 12.29
C LEU A 153 -1.15 -12.66 12.65
N VAL A 154 -0.26 -13.60 12.94
CA VAL A 154 1.18 -13.36 13.19
C VAL A 154 2.06 -14.04 12.14
N SER A 155 1.48 -14.37 10.98
CA SER A 155 2.20 -15.03 9.89
C SER A 155 3.33 -14.17 9.31
N ARG A 156 4.33 -14.85 8.73
CA ARG A 156 5.38 -14.27 7.90
C ARG A 156 5.10 -14.51 6.42
N THR A 157 5.98 -13.96 5.58
CA THR A 157 5.98 -14.17 4.13
C THR A 157 6.04 -15.66 3.80
N ARG A 158 5.13 -16.13 2.95
CA ARG A 158 4.96 -17.56 2.63
C ARG A 158 4.16 -17.78 1.36
N VAL A 159 4.14 -19.03 0.90
CA VAL A 159 3.20 -19.50 -0.12
C VAL A 159 1.78 -19.57 0.45
N LYS A 160 0.79 -19.10 -0.30
CA LYS A 160 -0.63 -19.23 0.02
C LYS A 160 -1.41 -19.71 -1.21
N THR A 161 -2.27 -20.70 -1.00
CA THR A 161 -3.30 -21.08 -1.97
C THR A 161 -4.43 -20.05 -1.94
N LEU A 162 -4.86 -19.60 -3.11
CA LEU A 162 -5.91 -18.61 -3.25
C LEU A 162 -7.28 -19.20 -2.89
N ALA A 163 -8.11 -18.42 -2.22
CA ALA A 163 -9.49 -18.77 -1.94
C ALA A 163 -10.36 -18.66 -3.21
N MET A 164 -11.49 -19.36 -3.22
CA MET A 164 -12.42 -19.31 -4.37
C MET A 164 -12.93 -17.89 -4.66
N ASP A 165 -13.20 -17.08 -3.63
CA ASP A 165 -13.63 -15.69 -3.80
C ASP A 165 -12.55 -14.84 -4.50
N THR A 166 -11.27 -15.07 -4.15
CA THR A 166 -10.12 -14.42 -4.80
C THR A 166 -9.98 -14.86 -6.25
N ILE A 167 -10.11 -16.15 -6.54
CA ILE A 167 -10.07 -16.69 -7.91
C ILE A 167 -11.18 -16.07 -8.75
N LEU A 168 -12.42 -16.02 -8.23
CA LEU A 168 -13.57 -15.41 -8.90
C LEU A 168 -13.37 -13.91 -9.15
N ALA A 169 -12.87 -13.17 -8.16
CA ALA A 169 -12.61 -11.73 -8.27
C ALA A 169 -11.52 -11.39 -9.30
N ASN A 170 -10.51 -12.27 -9.44
CA ASN A 170 -9.36 -12.03 -10.31
C ASN A 170 -9.54 -12.64 -11.71
N ALA A 171 -10.49 -13.54 -11.92
CA ALA A 171 -10.78 -14.15 -13.24
C ALA A 171 -10.98 -13.11 -14.35
N ARG A 172 -11.51 -11.92 -14.04
CA ARG A 172 -11.66 -10.80 -14.99
C ARG A 172 -10.35 -10.36 -15.65
N PHE A 173 -9.21 -10.64 -15.04
CA PHE A 173 -7.88 -10.36 -15.58
C PHE A 173 -7.35 -11.50 -16.46
N PHE A 174 -7.94 -12.70 -16.36
CA PHE A 174 -7.53 -13.91 -17.07
C PHE A 174 -8.61 -14.37 -18.07
N ASP A 175 -9.08 -13.44 -18.91
CA ASP A 175 -10.13 -13.67 -19.92
C ASP A 175 -11.48 -14.16 -19.35
N GLY A 176 -11.72 -14.01 -18.05
CA GLY A 176 -12.89 -14.58 -17.36
C GLY A 176 -12.80 -16.08 -17.08
N ASP A 177 -11.65 -16.71 -17.34
CA ASP A 177 -11.45 -18.15 -17.17
C ASP A 177 -10.80 -18.46 -15.81
N LEU A 178 -11.56 -19.11 -14.93
CA LEU A 178 -11.11 -19.50 -13.59
C LEU A 178 -9.91 -20.45 -13.62
N ALA A 179 -9.77 -21.28 -14.67
CA ALA A 179 -8.67 -22.24 -14.79
C ALA A 179 -7.33 -21.58 -15.15
N LYS A 180 -7.36 -20.34 -15.66
CA LYS A 180 -6.15 -19.55 -15.98
C LYS A 180 -5.63 -18.75 -14.80
N VAL A 181 -6.43 -18.58 -13.74
CA VAL A 181 -6.00 -17.86 -12.53
C VAL A 181 -4.98 -18.74 -11.79
N PRO A 182 -3.79 -18.22 -11.44
CA PRO A 182 -2.82 -18.95 -10.64
C PRO A 182 -3.43 -19.44 -9.33
N THR A 183 -3.18 -20.70 -8.97
CA THR A 183 -3.78 -21.31 -7.77
C THR A 183 -3.08 -20.93 -6.47
N MET A 184 -1.87 -20.40 -6.56
CA MET A 184 -1.03 -20.00 -5.43
C MET A 184 -0.38 -18.64 -5.69
N ALA A 185 -0.04 -17.96 -4.60
CA ALA A 185 0.76 -16.74 -4.60
C ALA A 185 1.81 -16.81 -3.49
N LEU A 186 2.92 -16.10 -3.69
CA LEU A 186 3.79 -15.68 -2.60
C LEU A 186 3.21 -14.40 -2.02
N THR A 187 3.17 -14.30 -0.70
CA THR A 187 2.57 -13.15 -0.03
C THR A 187 3.26 -12.86 1.28
N VAL A 188 3.42 -11.57 1.59
CA VAL A 188 3.82 -11.11 2.93
C VAL A 188 2.80 -11.59 3.97
N GLY A 189 3.28 -11.88 5.17
CA GLY A 189 2.40 -12.29 6.26
C GLY A 189 1.65 -11.13 6.89
N VAL A 190 0.59 -11.44 7.66
CA VAL A 190 -0.09 -10.44 8.48
C VAL A 190 0.89 -9.80 9.47
N GLY A 191 1.75 -10.62 10.09
CA GLY A 191 2.82 -10.15 10.97
C GLY A 191 3.83 -9.26 10.26
N THR A 192 4.20 -9.59 9.02
CA THR A 192 5.10 -8.77 8.19
C THR A 192 4.55 -7.36 7.97
N VAL A 193 3.24 -7.23 7.71
CA VAL A 193 2.59 -5.92 7.56
C VAL A 193 2.42 -5.21 8.91
N MET A 194 2.10 -5.95 9.97
CA MET A 194 1.99 -5.43 11.34
C MET A 194 3.31 -4.88 11.91
N ASP A 195 4.45 -5.33 11.39
CA ASP A 195 5.78 -4.83 11.79
C ASP A 195 6.12 -3.46 11.16
N ALA A 196 5.32 -3.00 10.19
CA ALA A 196 5.51 -1.66 9.62
C ALA A 196 5.28 -0.58 10.69
N LYS A 197 6.00 0.55 10.60
CA LYS A 197 5.78 1.66 11.55
C LYS A 197 4.44 2.34 11.37
N GLU A 198 3.89 2.27 10.16
CA GLU A 198 2.60 2.82 9.80
C GLU A 198 1.96 1.97 8.70
N VAL A 199 0.66 1.73 8.81
CA VAL A 199 -0.13 0.99 7.81
C VAL A 199 -1.21 1.91 7.26
N MET A 200 -1.36 1.96 5.94
CA MET A 200 -2.45 2.66 5.26
C MET A 200 -3.23 1.69 4.38
N ILE A 201 -4.52 1.52 4.65
CA ILE A 201 -5.40 0.65 3.85
C ILE A 201 -6.34 1.52 3.03
N LEU A 202 -6.27 1.40 1.70
CA LEU A 202 -7.16 2.10 0.76
C LEU A 202 -8.34 1.19 0.37
N ILE A 203 -9.57 1.69 0.54
CA ILE A 203 -10.80 0.90 0.41
C ILE A 203 -11.85 1.68 -0.37
N THR A 204 -12.21 1.24 -1.57
CA THR A 204 -13.13 2.01 -2.42
C THR A 204 -14.20 1.13 -3.06
N GLY A 205 -15.44 1.61 -3.07
CA GLY A 205 -16.60 1.00 -3.70
C GLY A 205 -17.40 0.07 -2.79
N ALA A 206 -18.70 -0.02 -3.09
CA ALA A 206 -19.69 -0.73 -2.28
C ALA A 206 -19.38 -2.22 -2.07
N HIS A 207 -18.75 -2.85 -3.07
CA HIS A 207 -18.31 -4.25 -3.02
C HIS A 207 -17.26 -4.55 -1.93
N LYS A 208 -16.72 -3.54 -1.24
CA LYS A 208 -15.81 -3.68 -0.09
C LYS A 208 -16.44 -3.27 1.25
N ALA A 209 -17.69 -2.80 1.26
CA ALA A 209 -18.31 -2.25 2.46
C ALA A 209 -18.46 -3.29 3.58
N PHE A 210 -18.87 -4.51 3.23
CA PHE A 210 -19.00 -5.59 4.20
C PHE A 210 -17.65 -6.00 4.81
N ALA A 211 -16.60 -6.11 3.99
CA ALA A 211 -15.26 -6.40 4.46
C ALA A 211 -14.72 -5.31 5.41
N LEU A 212 -14.98 -4.03 5.10
CA LEU A 212 -14.63 -2.92 5.98
C LEU A 212 -15.35 -3.04 7.33
N TYR A 213 -16.68 -3.25 7.31
CA TYR A 213 -17.47 -3.48 8.53
C TYR A 213 -16.87 -4.60 9.39
N LYS A 214 -16.60 -5.77 8.79
CA LYS A 214 -15.97 -6.90 9.48
C LYS A 214 -14.60 -6.57 10.06
N ALA A 215 -13.81 -5.78 9.34
CA ALA A 215 -12.46 -5.44 9.76
C ALA A 215 -12.41 -4.43 10.92
N ILE A 216 -13.37 -3.50 11.04
CA ILE A 216 -13.25 -2.38 12.00
C ILE A 216 -14.39 -2.26 13.02
N GLU A 217 -15.56 -2.87 12.80
CA GLU A 217 -16.67 -2.86 13.75
C GLU A 217 -16.89 -4.19 14.47
N GLU A 218 -16.52 -5.31 13.85
CA GLU A 218 -16.37 -6.58 14.56
C GLU A 218 -14.99 -6.67 15.24
N GLY A 219 -14.73 -7.80 15.91
CA GLY A 219 -13.47 -8.02 16.62
C GLY A 219 -12.35 -8.58 15.73
N VAL A 220 -11.14 -8.59 16.28
CA VAL A 220 -9.97 -9.27 15.70
C VAL A 220 -10.30 -10.73 15.38
N ASN A 221 -10.19 -11.11 14.11
CA ASN A 221 -10.55 -12.43 13.62
C ASN A 221 -9.71 -12.82 12.39
N HIS A 222 -9.11 -14.00 12.41
CA HIS A 222 -8.32 -14.53 11.29
C HIS A 222 -9.11 -14.84 10.01
N MET A 223 -10.44 -14.78 10.06
CA MET A 223 -11.30 -14.86 8.88
C MET A 223 -11.38 -13.53 8.11
N TRP A 224 -11.02 -12.41 8.75
CA TRP A 224 -11.03 -11.07 8.16
C TRP A 224 -9.70 -10.41 8.51
N THR A 225 -8.61 -10.79 7.84
CA THR A 225 -7.25 -10.55 8.34
C THR A 225 -6.86 -9.07 8.48
N VAL A 226 -7.52 -8.15 7.76
CA VAL A 226 -7.40 -6.70 8.00
C VAL A 226 -7.81 -6.29 9.43
N SER A 227 -8.67 -7.06 10.11
CA SER A 227 -9.02 -6.84 11.51
C SER A 227 -7.83 -6.91 12.48
N ALA A 228 -6.71 -7.54 12.08
CA ALA A 228 -5.47 -7.53 12.85
C ALA A 228 -4.99 -6.11 13.17
N PHE A 229 -5.22 -5.16 12.26
CA PHE A 229 -4.79 -3.78 12.42
C PHE A 229 -5.56 -3.00 13.49
N GLN A 230 -6.60 -3.58 14.11
CA GLN A 230 -7.16 -3.04 15.35
C GLN A 230 -6.11 -3.00 16.48
N GLN A 231 -5.12 -3.89 16.43
CA GLN A 231 -4.02 -3.97 17.40
C GLN A 231 -2.74 -3.28 16.92
N HIS A 232 -2.74 -2.70 15.72
CA HIS A 232 -1.59 -1.97 15.21
C HIS A 232 -1.58 -0.53 15.76
N PRO A 233 -0.45 -0.01 16.27
CA PRO A 233 -0.40 1.30 16.93
C PRO A 233 -0.72 2.46 15.99
N ARG A 234 -0.53 2.28 14.67
CA ARG A 234 -0.63 3.38 13.69
C ARG A 234 -1.19 2.93 12.35
N THR A 235 -2.51 2.72 12.31
CA THR A 235 -3.23 2.39 11.06
C THR A 235 -4.17 3.51 10.62
N VAL A 236 -4.11 3.83 9.33
CA VAL A 236 -5.00 4.76 8.63
C VAL A 236 -5.81 3.97 7.60
N PHE A 237 -7.13 4.08 7.66
CA PHE A 237 -8.04 3.59 6.63
C PHE A 237 -8.49 4.79 5.80
N VAL A 238 -8.34 4.72 4.48
CA VAL A 238 -8.76 5.75 3.54
C VAL A 238 -9.85 5.13 2.68
N CYS A 239 -11.05 5.70 2.70
CA CYS A 239 -12.17 5.14 1.95
C CYS A 239 -13.05 6.19 1.27
N ASP A 240 -13.80 5.77 0.27
CA ASP A 240 -14.91 6.53 -0.30
C ASP A 240 -16.22 6.29 0.48
N GLU A 241 -17.29 7.05 0.17
CA GLU A 241 -18.59 6.90 0.83
C GLU A 241 -19.16 5.49 0.63
N ASP A 242 -19.04 4.95 -0.59
CA ASP A 242 -19.58 3.64 -0.95
C ASP A 242 -18.98 2.50 -0.10
N ALA A 243 -17.71 2.59 0.26
CA ALA A 243 -17.08 1.63 1.16
C ALA A 243 -17.66 1.68 2.60
N THR A 244 -18.40 2.72 2.98
CA THR A 244 -18.95 2.88 4.34
C THR A 244 -20.37 2.39 4.52
N LEU A 245 -21.00 1.84 3.47
CA LEU A 245 -22.44 1.50 3.45
C LEU A 245 -22.88 0.53 4.56
N GLU A 246 -22.00 -0.37 5.02
CA GLU A 246 -22.28 -1.35 6.08
C GLU A 246 -21.87 -0.87 7.48
N LEU A 247 -21.29 0.34 7.61
CA LEU A 247 -20.86 0.88 8.90
C LEU A 247 -22.04 1.50 9.66
N LYS A 248 -21.98 1.46 10.99
CA LYS A 248 -22.95 2.17 11.82
C LYS A 248 -22.82 3.67 11.56
N VAL A 249 -23.97 4.34 11.46
CA VAL A 249 -24.06 5.80 11.33
C VAL A 249 -23.24 6.54 12.41
N LYS A 250 -23.18 6.00 13.63
CA LYS A 250 -22.38 6.57 14.73
C LYS A 250 -20.88 6.57 14.40
N THR A 251 -20.35 5.49 13.83
CA THR A 251 -18.96 5.33 13.41
C THR A 251 -18.62 6.35 12.33
N VAL A 252 -19.44 6.42 11.28
CA VAL A 252 -19.26 7.37 10.17
C VAL A 252 -19.31 8.82 10.68
N LYS A 253 -20.31 9.17 11.50
CA LYS A 253 -20.43 10.54 12.06
C LYS A 253 -19.21 10.94 12.88
N TYR A 254 -18.69 10.04 13.72
CA TYR A 254 -17.50 10.32 14.53
C TYR A 254 -16.29 10.65 13.64
N PHE A 255 -15.98 9.81 12.66
CA PHE A 255 -14.81 10.01 11.80
C PHE A 255 -14.97 11.16 10.81
N LYS A 256 -16.18 11.42 10.29
CA LYS A 256 -16.46 12.66 9.54
C LYS A 256 -16.21 13.90 10.40
N GLY A 257 -16.58 13.87 11.69
CA GLY A 257 -16.28 14.95 12.64
C GLY A 257 -14.78 15.19 12.87
N LEU A 258 -13.92 14.21 12.59
CA LEU A 258 -12.46 14.32 12.71
C LEU A 258 -11.77 14.74 11.40
N MET A 259 -12.49 14.86 10.28
CA MET A 259 -11.88 15.13 8.97
C MET A 259 -11.12 16.46 8.93
N LEU A 260 -11.57 17.50 9.65
CA LEU A 260 -10.81 18.76 9.75
C LEU A 260 -9.43 18.56 10.40
N VAL A 261 -9.33 17.68 11.39
CA VAL A 261 -8.07 17.34 12.06
C VAL A 261 -7.22 16.46 11.15
N HIS A 262 -7.82 15.43 10.55
CA HIS A 262 -7.09 14.48 9.72
C HIS A 262 -6.63 15.07 8.38
N ASN A 263 -7.33 16.05 7.82
CA ASN A 263 -6.88 16.74 6.61
C ASN A 263 -5.59 17.54 6.84
N LYS A 264 -5.23 17.86 8.08
CA LYS A 264 -3.91 18.44 8.40
C LYS A 264 -2.73 17.52 8.06
N LEU A 265 -3.00 16.24 7.79
CA LEU A 265 -1.99 15.28 7.34
C LEU A 265 -1.62 15.48 5.85
N VAL A 266 -2.52 16.08 5.08
CA VAL A 266 -2.39 16.29 3.62
C VAL A 266 -2.47 17.77 3.23
N ASP A 267 -2.72 18.66 4.19
CA ASP A 267 -2.79 20.11 4.05
C ASP A 267 -2.06 20.79 5.24
N PRO A 268 -0.95 21.53 5.01
CA PRO A 268 -0.35 21.84 3.71
C PRO A 268 0.22 20.61 3.00
N LEU A 269 0.23 20.68 1.67
CA LEU A 269 0.87 19.70 0.81
C LEU A 269 2.32 20.13 0.52
N TYR A 270 3.30 19.42 1.09
CA TYR A 270 4.71 19.80 0.98
C TYR A 270 5.26 19.52 -0.43
N SER A 271 6.26 20.28 -0.88
CA SER A 271 6.99 20.04 -2.14
C SER A 271 8.49 20.02 -1.90
N ILE A 272 9.24 19.19 -2.65
CA ILE A 272 10.71 19.23 -2.62
C ILE A 272 11.28 20.58 -3.12
N LYS A 273 10.53 21.31 -3.95
CA LYS A 273 10.95 22.62 -4.49
C LYS A 273 11.13 23.68 -3.41
N GLU A 274 10.30 23.65 -2.36
CA GLU A 274 10.37 24.64 -1.28
C GLU A 274 11.66 24.51 -0.47
N LYS A 275 12.20 23.29 -0.35
CA LYS A 275 13.50 23.04 0.30
C LYS A 275 14.67 23.59 -0.50
N GLU A 276 14.61 23.55 -1.83
CA GLU A 276 15.66 24.10 -2.70
C GLU A 276 15.72 25.64 -2.63
N ILE A 277 14.57 26.29 -2.53
CA ILE A 277 14.49 27.74 -2.35
C ILE A 277 15.09 28.17 -1.00
N GLN A 278 14.78 27.45 0.09
CA GLN A 278 15.36 27.74 1.41
C GLN A 278 16.87 27.46 1.46
N LYS A 279 17.34 26.36 0.86
CA LYS A 279 18.79 26.06 0.77
C LYS A 279 19.54 27.11 -0.05
N SER A 280 19.00 27.51 -1.21
CA SER A 280 19.63 28.52 -2.07
C SER A 280 19.67 29.92 -1.45
N GLN A 281 18.69 30.28 -0.62
CA GLN A 281 18.73 31.54 0.16
C GLN A 281 19.73 31.47 1.32
N SER A 282 19.87 30.33 1.99
CA SER A 282 20.87 30.14 3.06
C SER A 282 22.32 30.12 2.54
N ALA A 283 22.55 29.62 1.33
CA ALA A 283 23.86 29.63 0.67
C ALA A 283 24.27 31.01 0.11
N LYS A 284 23.34 31.98 0.07
CA LYS A 284 23.55 33.34 -0.41
C LYS A 284 23.86 34.38 0.69
N LYS A 285 24.11 33.98 1.94
CA LYS A 285 24.74 34.88 2.91
C LYS A 285 26.25 34.94 2.61
N PRO A 286 26.79 36.03 2.04
CA PRO A 286 28.23 36.25 2.09
C PRO A 286 28.59 36.50 3.55
N TYR A 287 29.76 36.03 3.96
CA TYR A 287 30.42 36.58 5.13
C TYR A 287 30.52 38.10 4.97
N SER A 288 29.76 38.83 5.78
CA SER A 288 30.04 40.22 6.11
C SER A 288 30.67 40.21 7.50
N ASP A 289 32.00 40.12 7.52
CA ASP A 289 32.93 41.05 8.18
C ASP A 289 34.37 40.54 8.01
#